data_AF-A0A831M0X2-F1
#
_entry.id   AF-A0A831M0X2-F1
#
_cell.length_a   1.000
_cell.length_b   1.000
_cell.length_c   1.000
_cell.angle_alpha   90.00
_cell.angle_beta   90.00
_cell.angle_gamma   90.00
#
_symmetry.space_group_name_H-M   'P 1'
#
loop_
_entity.id
_entity.type
_entity.pdbx_description
1 polymer ?
#
loop_
_entity_poly.entity_id
_entity_poly.type
_entity_poly.pdbx_seq_one_letter_code
_entity_poly.pdbx_strand_id
1 'polypeptide(L)' 'MTSTFMSLKDALATIADAREPVLLRSADIDWEAKALLDSLPERKLGQRVQYMPGFYIAAVSESMCLGEVLYRIKKKTA' A
#
# COMPACT_ATOMS: atom_id res chain seq x y z
N MET A 1 7.72 9.70 15.30
CA MET A 1 6.82 8.84 14.51
C MET A 1 6.87 9.32 13.08
N THR A 2 7.69 8.70 12.23
CA THR A 2 7.92 9.17 10.86
C THR A 2 6.85 8.56 9.97
N SER A 3 5.74 9.27 9.77
CA SER A 3 4.80 8.93 8.69
C SER A 3 5.50 9.27 7.37
N THR A 4 6.24 8.31 6.83
CA THR A 4 6.98 8.50 5.58
C THR A 4 5.98 8.45 4.44
N PHE A 5 5.68 9.62 3.86
CA PHE A 5 5.01 9.69 2.57
C PHE A 5 5.93 9.12 1.50
N MET A 6 5.45 8.16 0.73
CA MET A 6 6.21 7.47 -0.30
C MET A 6 5.33 7.20 -1.51
N SER A 7 5.91 6.74 -2.61
CA SER A 7 5.12 6.29 -3.76
C SER A 7 4.44 4.97 -3.44
N LEU A 8 3.27 4.71 -4.06
CA LEU A 8 2.57 3.44 -3.93
C LEU A 8 3.48 2.26 -4.30
N LYS A 9 4.31 2.42 -5.34
CA LYS A 9 5.33 1.45 -5.73
C LYS A 9 6.24 1.07 -4.57
N ASP A 10 6.75 2.06 -3.85
CA ASP A 10 7.72 1.88 -2.77
C ASP A 10 7.07 1.18 -1.57
N ALA A 11 5.83 1.56 -1.24
CA ALA A 11 5.04 0.91 -0.21
C ALA A 11 4.80 -0.58 -0.54
N LEU A 12 4.37 -0.89 -1.76
CA LEU A 12 4.14 -2.26 -2.19
C LEU A 12 5.44 -3.07 -2.26
N ALA A 13 6.55 -2.46 -2.71
CA ALA A 13 7.86 -3.10 -2.77
C ALA A 13 8.38 -3.41 -1.37
N THR A 14 8.22 -2.48 -0.42
CA THR A 14 8.56 -2.69 1.00
C THR A 14 7.80 -3.88 1.58
N ILE A 15 6.50 -3.98 1.30
CA ILE A 15 5.68 -5.11 1.77
C ILE A 15 6.12 -6.42 1.12
N ALA A 16 6.38 -6.42 -0.19
CA ALA A 16 6.85 -7.60 -0.91
C ALA A 16 8.23 -8.07 -0.43
N ASP A 17 9.12 -7.14 -0.08
CA ASP A 17 10.47 -7.42 0.42
C ASP A 17 10.48 -7.88 1.90
N ALA A 18 9.56 -7.35 2.72
CA ALA A 18 9.46 -7.69 4.15
C ALA A 18 9.25 -9.19 4.43
N ARG A 19 8.92 -10.01 3.41
CA ARG A 19 8.59 -11.45 3.50
C ARG A 19 7.50 -11.77 4.53
N GLU A 20 6.78 -10.78 5.00
CA GLU A 20 5.63 -10.99 5.86
C GLU A 20 4.45 -11.50 5.02
N PRO A 21 3.72 -12.53 5.48
CA PRO A 21 2.54 -13.02 4.80
C PRO A 21 1.39 -12.05 5.06
N VAL A 22 1.38 -10.92 4.36
CA VAL A 22 0.31 -9.92 4.42
C VAL A 22 -0.39 -9.79 3.08
N LEU A 23 -1.68 -9.52 3.15
CA LEU A 23 -2.55 -9.25 2.01
C LEU A 23 -3.02 -7.80 2.07
N LEU A 24 -3.20 -7.22 0.89
CA LEU A 24 -3.68 -5.88 0.68
C LEU A 24 -5.13 -5.95 0.23
N ARG A 25 -6.05 -5.67 1.15
CA ARG A 25 -7.48 -5.66 0.86
C ARG A 25 -7.89 -4.35 0.21
N SER A 26 -8.43 -4.42 -1.00
CA SER A 26 -9.07 -3.30 -1.69
C SER A 26 -10.55 -3.62 -1.90
N ALA A 27 -11.43 -2.75 -1.39
CA ALA A 27 -12.87 -3.02 -1.29
C ALA A 27 -13.17 -4.37 -0.63
N ASP A 28 -13.38 -5.42 -1.42
CA ASP A 28 -13.67 -6.78 -0.94
C ASP A 28 -12.70 -7.85 -1.47
N ILE A 29 -11.65 -7.45 -2.20
CA ILE A 29 -10.69 -8.37 -2.79
C ILE A 29 -9.35 -8.22 -2.09
N ASP A 30 -8.77 -9.34 -1.68
CA ASP A 30 -7.43 -9.42 -1.12
C ASP A 30 -6.40 -9.62 -2.24
N TRP A 31 -5.35 -8.81 -2.23
CA TRP A 31 -4.27 -8.84 -3.22
C TRP A 31 -2.91 -9.06 -2.58
N GLU A 32 -2.03 -9.76 -3.28
CA GLU A 32 -0.62 -9.80 -2.92
C GLU A 32 0.08 -8.51 -3.39
N ALA A 33 0.99 -7.98 -2.57
CA ALA A 33 1.72 -6.76 -2.91
C ALA A 33 2.47 -6.87 -4.24
N LYS A 34 3.06 -8.05 -4.52
CA LYS A 34 3.73 -8.34 -5.78
C LYS A 34 2.76 -8.38 -6.97
N ALA A 35 1.56 -8.92 -6.80
CA ALA A 35 0.54 -8.94 -7.84
C ALA A 35 0.08 -7.51 -8.19
N LEU A 36 -0.08 -6.64 -7.19
CA LEU A 36 -0.40 -5.23 -7.42
C LEU A 36 0.74 -4.47 -8.11
N LEU A 37 1.99 -4.74 -7.75
CA LEU A 37 3.15 -4.14 -8.43
C LEU A 37 3.20 -4.47 -9.92
N ASP A 38 2.82 -5.69 -10.29
CA ASP A 38 2.85 -6.18 -11.67
C ASP A 38 1.59 -5.75 -12.46
N SER A 39 0.42 -5.72 -11.79
CA SER A 39 -0.86 -5.44 -12.45
C SER A 39 -1.21 -3.95 -12.55
N LEU A 40 -0.70 -3.11 -11.65
CA LEU A 40 -1.06 -1.68 -11.63
C LEU A 40 -0.24 -0.88 -12.66
N PRO A 41 -0.85 0.09 -13.35
CA PRO A 41 -0.14 0.95 -14.27
C PRO A 41 0.84 1.88 -13.53
N GLU A 42 1.94 2.24 -14.18
CA GLU A 42 2.99 3.10 -13.61
C GLU A 42 2.48 4.42 -13.04
N ARG A 43 1.47 5.02 -13.69
CA ARG A 43 0.81 6.23 -13.20
C ARG A 43 0.23 6.06 -11.80
N LYS A 44 -0.38 4.90 -11.51
CA LYS A 44 -0.96 4.59 -10.20
C LYS A 44 0.13 4.23 -9.20
N LEU A 45 1.16 3.51 -9.63
CA LEU A 45 2.34 3.18 -8.83
C LEU A 45 3.14 4.42 -8.39
N GLY A 46 3.16 5.48 -9.21
CA GLY A 46 3.75 6.77 -8.88
C GLY A 46 2.92 7.63 -7.94
N GLN A 47 1.69 7.21 -7.59
CA GLN A 47 0.83 7.97 -6.68
C GLN A 47 1.46 8.08 -5.29
N ARG A 48 1.40 9.27 -4.70
CA ARG A 48 1.88 9.50 -3.33
C ARG A 48 0.90 8.91 -2.32
N VAL A 49 1.44 8.13 -1.40
CA VAL A 49 0.67 7.43 -0.37
C VAL A 49 1.35 7.56 0.99
N GLN A 50 0.55 7.39 2.03
CA GLN A 50 1.03 7.15 3.37
C GLN A 50 0.92 5.66 3.63
N TYR A 51 2.08 5.04 3.89
CA TYR A 51 2.17 3.65 4.29
C TYR A 51 2.28 3.58 5.81
N MET A 52 1.32 2.91 6.44
CA MET A 52 1.38 2.54 7.85
C MET A 52 1.52 1.02 7.97
N PRO A 53 2.72 0.49 8.29
CA PRO A 53 2.95 -0.94 8.41
C PRO A 53 2.00 -1.57 9.43
N GLY A 54 1.41 -2.71 9.05
CA GLY A 54 0.43 -3.42 9.87
C GLY A 54 -0.98 -2.81 9.92
N PHE A 55 -1.21 -1.66 9.27
CA PHE A 55 -2.52 -0.98 9.25
C PHE A 55 -3.07 -0.80 7.82
N TYR A 56 -2.53 0.15 7.04
CA TYR A 56 -3.09 0.49 5.73
C TYR A 56 -2.12 1.30 4.85
N ILE A 57 -2.49 1.42 3.56
CA ILE A 57 -1.93 2.35 2.59
C ILE A 57 -3.05 3.32 2.18
N ALA A 58 -2.84 4.62 2.40
CA ALA A 58 -3.79 5.66 2.04
C ALA A 58 -3.21 6.62 1.02
N ALA A 59 -4.04 7.09 0.08
CA ALA A 59 -3.69 8.14 -0.84
C ALA A 59 -3.40 9.44 -0.08
N VAL A 60 -2.41 10.20 -0.55
CA VAL A 60 -2.09 11.51 0.01
C VAL A 60 -2.32 12.56 -1.06
N SER A 61 -3.15 13.54 -0.73
CA SER A 61 -3.43 14.67 -1.60
C SER A 61 -2.24 15.64 -1.65
N GLU A 62 -2.23 16.54 -2.63
CA GLU A 62 -1.19 17.57 -2.78
C GLU A 62 -1.05 18.46 -1.54
N SER A 63 -2.12 18.65 -0.77
CA SER A 63 -2.13 19.37 0.52
C SER A 63 -1.56 18.57 1.70
N MET A 64 -0.92 17.42 1.47
CA MET A 64 -0.42 16.47 2.49
C MET A 64 -1.49 15.93 3.45
N CYS A 65 -2.77 16.05 3.09
CA CYS A 65 -3.85 15.42 3.83
C CYS A 65 -4.00 13.95 3.42
N LEU A 66 -4.24 13.08 4.41
CA LEU A 66 -4.70 11.72 4.20
C LEU A 66 -6.05 11.74 3.48
N GLY A 67 -6.06 11.17 2.29
CA GLY A 67 -7.26 10.97 1.50
C GLY A 67 -7.85 9.57 1.75
N GLU A 68 -8.26 8.93 0.67
CA GLU A 68 -8.87 7.60 0.71
C GLU A 68 -7.86 6.50 1.08
N VAL A 69 -8.33 5.52 1.87
CA VAL A 69 -7.58 4.28 2.11
C VAL A 69 -7.68 3.39 0.87
N LEU A 70 -6.55 3.26 0.16
CA LEU A 70 -6.47 2.45 -1.06
C LEU A 70 -6.47 0.95 -0.74
N TYR A 71 -5.68 0.58 0.27
CA TYR A 71 -5.47 -0.81 0.67
C TYR A 71 -5.38 -0.93 2.18
N ARG A 72 -6.10 -1.89 2.76
CA ARG A 72 -5.94 -2.28 4.15
C ARG A 72 -4.98 -3.46 4.25
N ILE A 73 -4.02 -3.38 5.17
CA ILE A 73 -3.06 -4.45 5.38
C ILE A 73 -3.69 -5.46 6.32
N LYS A 74 -3.73 -6.71 5.87
CA LYS A 74 -4.30 -7.82 6.62
C LYS A 74 -3.23 -8.89 6.75
N LYS A 75 -2.90 -9.29 7.98
CA LYS A 75 -2.04 -10.46 8.17
C LYS A 75 -2.78 -11.69 7.67
N LYS A 76 -2.11 -12.49 6.85
CA LYS A 76 -2.56 -13.83 6.51
C LYS A 76 -2.35 -14.65 7.78
N THR A 77 -3.42 -14.93 8.51
CA THR A 77 -3.37 -15.95 9.56
C THR A 77 -2.99 -17.25 8.89
N ALA A 78 -1.82 -17.76 9.26
CA ALA A 78 -1.31 -19.06 8.81
C ALA A 78 -2.18 -20.19 9.35
#